data_AF-A0A183TQU4-F1
#
_entry.id   AF-A0A183TQU4-F1
#
_cell.length_a   1.000
_cell.length_b   1.000
_cell.length_c   1.000
_cell.angle_alpha   90.00
_cell.angle_beta   90.00
_cell.angle_gamma   90.00
#
_symmetry.space_group_name_H-M   'P 1'
#
loop_
_entity.id
_entity.type
_entity.pdbx_description
1 polymer ?
#
loop_
_entity_poly.entity_id
_entity_poly.type
_entity_poly.pdbx_seq_one_letter_code
_entity_poly.pdbx_strand_id
1 'polypeptide(L)'
;MSCVCGLFVVGFHHKKGAEVEFSYPEPSYASELPSQWSCIPSIALPDGAHNFKKDSVFFTLPSLLSKSESLFGVACYRQIDAKVLYCSLGHIPRFMPSG
;
A
#
# COMPACT_ATOMS: atom_id res chain seq x y z
N MET A 1 16.95 -4.28 17.47
CA MET A 1 15.50 -4.38 17.73
C MET A 1 14.79 -3.56 16.66
N SER A 2 14.29 -4.19 15.60
CA SER A 2 13.59 -3.47 14.54
C SER A 2 12.18 -3.15 15.03
N CYS A 3 11.83 -1.86 15.14
CA CYS A 3 10.53 -1.41 15.64
C CYS A 3 9.42 -1.40 14.58
N VAL A 4 9.73 -1.82 13.34
CA VAL A 4 8.80 -1.84 12.21
C VAL A 4 8.48 -3.28 11.87
N CYS A 5 7.20 -3.65 11.98
CA CYS A 5 6.73 -5.01 11.70
C CYS A 5 6.53 -5.30 10.22
N GLY A 6 6.22 -4.28 9.42
CA GLY A 6 6.03 -4.43 7.99
C GLY A 6 5.84 -3.09 7.26
N LEU A 7 6.19 -3.09 5.99
CA LEU A 7 5.95 -2.02 5.03
C LEU A 7 5.07 -2.57 3.92
N PHE A 8 4.06 -1.80 3.51
CA PHE A 8 3.13 -2.18 2.44
C PHE A 8 2.97 -1.01 1.48
N VAL A 9 2.97 -1.30 0.19
CA VAL A 9 2.55 -0.38 -0.87
C VAL A 9 1.22 -0.87 -1.39
N VAL A 10 0.23 0.02 -1.38
CA VAL A 10 -1.13 -0.28 -1.82
C VAL A 10 -1.42 0.53 -3.08
N GLY A 11 -1.83 -0.17 -4.13
CA GLY A 11 -2.29 0.39 -5.39
C GLY A 11 -3.79 0.24 -5.56
N PHE A 12 -4.33 0.80 -6.64
CA PHE A 12 -5.75 0.68 -6.97
C PHE A 12 -5.92 0.12 -8.38
N HIS A 13 -6.54 -1.06 -8.47
CA HIS A 13 -6.88 -1.70 -9.73
C HIS A 13 -8.38 -1.53 -10.01
N HIS A 14 -8.75 -0.92 -11.14
CA HIS A 14 -10.13 -0.55 -11.46
C HIS A 14 -11.16 -1.70 -11.41
N LYS A 15 -10.74 -2.97 -11.54
CA LYS A 15 -11.62 -4.15 -11.41
C LYS A 15 -11.61 -4.80 -10.02
N LYS A 16 -10.57 -4.60 -9.23
CA LYS A 16 -10.34 -5.33 -7.96
C LYS A 16 -10.40 -4.41 -6.73
N GLY A 17 -10.30 -3.11 -6.92
CA GLY A 17 -10.19 -2.12 -5.85
C GLY A 17 -8.75 -1.99 -5.36
N ALA A 18 -8.59 -1.65 -4.07
CA ALA A 18 -7.30 -1.49 -3.43
C ALA A 18 -6.61 -2.85 -3.23
N GLU A 19 -5.35 -2.98 -3.67
CA GLU A 19 -4.56 -4.20 -3.54
C GLU A 19 -3.13 -3.89 -3.09
N VAL A 20 -2.49 -4.82 -2.38
CA VAL A 20 -1.08 -4.69 -2.00
C VAL A 20 -0.22 -5.00 -3.22
N GLU A 21 0.55 -4.01 -3.69
CA GLU A 21 1.49 -4.17 -4.80
C GLU A 21 2.88 -4.63 -4.34
N PHE A 22 3.27 -4.24 -3.13
CA PHE A 22 4.56 -4.59 -2.54
C PHE A 22 4.45 -4.72 -1.04
N SER A 23 5.25 -5.63 -0.46
CA SER A 23 5.36 -5.78 0.99
C SER A 23 6.78 -6.15 1.40
N TYR A 24 7.18 -5.66 2.57
CA TYR A 24 8.45 -6.00 3.19
C TYR A 24 8.27 -6.24 4.69
N PRO A 25 8.78 -7.35 5.27
CA PRO A 25 9.43 -8.47 4.59
C PRO A 25 8.48 -9.16 3.60
N GLU A 26 9.04 -9.83 2.58
CA GLU A 26 8.23 -10.58 1.61
C GLU A 26 7.42 -11.66 2.34
N PRO A 27 6.12 -11.81 2.00
CA PRO A 27 5.26 -12.78 2.64
C PRO A 27 5.74 -14.17 2.27
N SER A 28 5.85 -15.04 3.27
CA SER A 28 6.62 -16.27 3.15
C SER A 28 5.97 -17.34 2.27
N TYR A 29 4.64 -17.36 2.11
CA TYR A 29 3.96 -18.48 1.44
C TYR A 29 2.75 -18.14 0.56
N ALA A 30 2.33 -16.89 0.51
CA ALA A 30 1.28 -16.45 -0.41
C ALA A 30 1.46 -14.96 -0.63
N SER A 31 1.18 -14.47 -1.83
CA SER A 31 1.16 -13.03 -2.14
C SER A 31 0.03 -12.27 -1.39
N GLU A 32 -0.46 -12.82 -0.28
CA GLU A 32 -1.67 -12.43 0.42
C GLU A 32 -1.34 -12.10 1.88
N LEU A 33 -1.91 -10.99 2.35
CA LEU A 33 -1.82 -10.58 3.74
C LEU A 33 -2.48 -11.62 4.67
N PRO A 34 -2.01 -11.75 5.92
CA PRO A 34 -2.72 -12.50 6.96
C PRO A 34 -4.18 -12.05 7.04
N SER A 35 -5.10 -12.98 7.30
CA SER A 35 -6.55 -12.70 7.29
C SER A 35 -6.93 -11.56 8.25
N GLN A 36 -6.25 -11.46 9.39
CA GLN A 36 -6.45 -10.40 10.38
C GLN A 36 -6.04 -9.01 9.86
N TRP A 37 -5.20 -8.94 8.83
CA TRP A 37 -4.68 -7.72 8.21
C TRP A 37 -5.26 -7.46 6.82
N SER A 38 -6.24 -8.26 6.38
CA SER A 38 -6.90 -8.13 5.08
C SER A 38 -7.53 -6.75 4.82
N CYS A 39 -7.79 -5.96 5.87
CA CYS A 39 -8.32 -4.60 5.77
C CYS A 39 -7.28 -3.53 5.43
N ILE A 40 -5.98 -3.84 5.46
CA ILE A 40 -4.91 -2.86 5.18
C ILE A 40 -5.12 -2.10 3.87
N PRO A 41 -5.47 -2.73 2.72
CA PRO A 41 -5.65 -2.01 1.45
C PRO A 41 -6.73 -0.93 1.55
N SER A 42 -7.88 -1.25 2.14
CA SER A 42 -8.99 -0.31 2.32
C SER A 42 -8.65 0.81 3.31
N ILE A 43 -7.83 0.54 4.33
CA ILE A 43 -7.37 1.55 5.28
C ILE A 43 -6.35 2.50 4.63
N ALA A 44 -5.45 1.96 3.80
CA ALA A 44 -4.40 2.73 3.15
C ALA A 44 -4.93 3.63 2.03
N LEU A 45 -5.96 3.17 1.31
CA LEU A 45 -6.68 3.92 0.27
C LEU A 45 -8.19 3.91 0.58
N PRO A 46 -8.65 4.75 1.53
CA PRO A 46 -10.07 4.85 1.83
C PRO A 46 -10.82 5.47 0.64
N ASP A 47 -12.11 5.18 0.49
CA ASP A 47 -12.92 5.72 -0.61
C ASP A 47 -12.83 7.24 -0.70
N GLY A 48 -12.76 7.95 0.44
CA GLY A 48 -12.62 9.41 0.50
C GLY A 48 -11.28 9.98 0.02
N ALA A 49 -10.28 9.14 -0.28
CA ALA A 49 -8.96 9.56 -0.71
C ALA A 49 -8.96 10.39 -2.00
N HIS A 50 -10.02 10.28 -2.83
CA HIS A 50 -10.15 11.10 -4.03
C HIS A 50 -10.32 12.60 -3.75
N ASN A 51 -10.74 12.97 -2.53
CA ASN A 51 -10.97 14.36 -2.13
C ASN A 51 -9.71 15.10 -1.68
N PHE A 52 -8.59 14.39 -1.54
CA PHE A 52 -7.36 14.95 -0.97
C PHE A 52 -6.14 14.68 -1.86
N LYS A 53 -5.32 15.70 -2.09
CA LYS A 53 -4.06 15.54 -2.83
C LYS A 53 -3.04 14.69 -2.09
N LYS A 54 -3.03 14.75 -0.76
CA LYS A 54 -2.20 13.96 0.14
C LYS A 54 -2.86 13.94 1.51
N ASP A 55 -2.88 12.78 2.16
CA ASP A 55 -3.29 12.67 3.55
C ASP A 55 -2.61 11.47 4.24
N SER A 56 -2.81 11.37 5.55
CA SER A 56 -2.32 10.28 6.39
C SER A 56 -3.44 9.67 7.24
N VAL A 57 -3.46 8.34 7.29
CA VAL A 57 -4.40 7.56 8.11
C VAL A 57 -3.62 6.86 9.21
N PHE A 58 -4.05 7.05 10.46
CA PHE A 58 -3.48 6.40 11.63
C PHE A 58 -4.45 5.33 12.12
N PHE A 59 -3.96 4.12 12.37
CA PHE A 59 -4.80 2.98 12.70
C PHE A 59 -4.09 1.99 13.61
N THR A 60 -4.85 1.04 14.16
CA THR A 60 -4.33 -0.06 14.97
C THR A 60 -4.70 -1.40 14.35
N LEU A 61 -3.78 -2.35 14.35
CA LEU A 61 -4.00 -3.73 13.91
C LEU A 61 -3.75 -4.70 15.05
N PRO A 62 -4.42 -5.86 15.07
CA PRO A 62 -4.06 -6.93 16.00
C PRO A 62 -2.65 -7.45 15.69
N SER A 63 -1.85 -7.70 16.73
CA SER A 63 -0.56 -8.38 16.58
C SER A 63 -0.76 -9.84 16.14
N LEU A 64 0.11 -10.32 15.25
CA LEU A 64 0.12 -11.72 14.80
C LEU A 64 0.89 -12.63 15.76
N LEU A 65 1.73 -12.05 16.62
CA LEU A 65 2.54 -12.78 17.60
C LEU A 65 1.78 -12.99 18.90
N SER A 66 1.04 -11.97 19.34
CA SER A 66 0.37 -11.95 20.64
C SER A 66 -1.05 -11.42 20.50
N LYS A 67 -2.05 -12.18 20.93
CA LYS A 67 -3.47 -11.74 20.87
C LYS A 67 -3.79 -10.54 21.76
N SER A 68 -2.96 -10.28 22.76
CA SER A 68 -3.14 -9.20 23.74
C SER A 68 -2.49 -7.88 23.30
N GLU A 69 -1.77 -7.87 22.18
CA GLU A 69 -1.02 -6.71 21.71
C GLU A 69 -1.63 -6.14 20.42
N SER A 70 -1.45 -4.83 20.23
CA SER A 70 -1.85 -4.13 19.03
C SER A 70 -0.66 -3.42 18.41
N LEU A 71 -0.59 -3.44 17.08
CA LEU A 71 0.38 -2.70 16.30
C LEU A 71 -0.21 -1.36 15.89
N PHE A 72 0.60 -0.31 15.97
CA PHE A 72 0.25 0.99 15.44
C PHE A 72 0.70 1.10 13.99
N GLY A 73 -0.20 1.51 13.10
CA GLY A 73 0.03 1.67 11.68
C GLY A 73 -0.16 3.10 11.23
N VAL A 74 0.66 3.52 10.26
CA VAL A 74 0.52 4.79 9.57
C VAL A 74 0.49 4.52 8.07
N ALA A 75 -0.60 4.90 7.41
CA ALA A 75 -0.69 4.91 5.96
C ALA A 75 -0.63 6.35 5.45
N CYS A 76 0.09 6.56 4.35
CA CYS A 76 0.13 7.84 3.66
C CYS A 76 -0.25 7.62 2.20
N TYR A 77 -1.15 8.43 1.68
CA TYR A 77 -1.49 8.42 0.26
C TYR A 77 -1.27 9.80 -0.35
N ARG A 78 -1.00 9.82 -1.65
CA ARG A 78 -0.84 11.05 -2.44
C ARG A 78 -1.41 10.80 -3.83
N GLN A 79 -2.24 11.72 -4.31
CA GLN A 79 -2.64 11.77 -5.70
C GLN A 79 -1.53 12.40 -6.54
N ILE A 80 -1.17 11.73 -7.62
CA ILE A 80 -0.21 12.25 -8.60
C ILE A 80 -0.97 12.45 -9.91
N ASP A 81 -0.93 13.66 -10.46
CA ASP A 81 -1.50 13.95 -11.77
C ASP A 81 -0.79 13.10 -12.83
N ALA A 82 -1.56 12.45 -13.70
CA ALA A 82 -1.04 11.62 -14.78
C ALA A 82 -0.01 12.36 -15.66
N LYS A 83 -0.18 13.67 -15.83
CA LYS A 83 0.76 14.53 -16.58
C LYS A 83 2.16 14.57 -15.93
N VAL A 84 2.22 14.51 -14.61
CA VAL A 84 3.49 14.50 -13.84
C VAL A 84 4.17 13.14 -13.94
N LEU A 85 3.41 12.05 -14.01
CA LEU A 85 3.96 10.70 -14.17
C LEU A 85 4.70 10.53 -15.50
N TYR A 86 4.18 11.12 -16.58
CA TYR A 86 4.78 11.01 -17.92
C TYR A 86 6.16 11.67 -18.01
N CYS A 87 6.36 12.81 -17.33
CA CYS A 87 7.64 13.50 -17.33
C CYS A 87 8.72 12.78 -16.51
N SER A 88 8.37 12.21 -15.35
CA SER A 88 9.34 11.49 -14.52
C SER A 88 9.72 10.11 -15.09
N LEU A 89 8.84 9.49 -15.90
CA LEU A 89 9.15 8.26 -16.63
C LEU A 89 9.99 8.51 -17.90
N GLY A 90 10.13 9.76 -18.36
CA GLY A 90 11.00 10.11 -19.48
C GLY A 90 12.50 9.86 -19.23
N HIS A 91 12.90 9.58 -17.98
CA HIS A 91 14.29 9.29 -17.60
C HIS A 91 14.53 7.84 -17.12
N ILE A 92 13.51 6.97 -17.14
CA ILE A 92 13.69 5.53 -16.90
C ILE A 92 13.34 4.82 -18.21
N PRO A 93 14.31 4.24 -18.95
CA PRO A 93 14.02 3.54 -20.19
C PRO A 93 13.31 2.22 -19.86
N ARG A 94 12.00 2.29 -19.59
CA ARG A 94 11.16 1.10 -19.70
C ARG A 94 10.98 0.82 -21.18
N PHE A 95 11.61 -0.26 -21.63
CA PHE A 95 11.36 -0.95 -22.88
C PHE A 95 9.89 -0.79 -23.31
N MET A 96 9.66 0.01 -24.34
CA MET A 96 8.45 -0.12 -25.15
C MET A 96 8.63 -1.41 -25.96
N PRO A 97 7.72 -2.40 -25.89
CA PRO A 97 7.69 -3.43 -26.90
C PRO A 97 7.20 -2.75 -28.18
N SER A 98 8.12 -2.65 -29.15
CA SER A 98 7.82 -2.32 -30.53
C SER A 98 7.09 -3.49 -31.19
N GLY A 99 5.94 -3.23 -31.83
CA GLY A 99 5.27 -4.16 -32.74
C GLY A 99 3.90 -4.60 -32.29
#